data_AF-A0A5D0V326-F1
#
_entry.id   AF-A0A5D0V326-F1
#
_cell.length_a   1.000
_cell.length_b   1.000
_cell.length_c   1.000
_cell.angle_alpha   90.00
_cell.angle_beta   90.00
_cell.angle_gamma   90.00
#
_symmetry.space_group_name_H-M   'P 1'
#
loop_
_entity.id
_entity.type
_entity.pdbx_description
1 polymer ?
#
loop_
_entity_poly.entity_id
_entity_poly.type
_entity_poly.pdbx_seq_one_letter_code
_entity_poly.pdbx_strand_id
1 'polypeptide(L)'
;MAFNDSSRRDAVARRVSLYDEIDGQGIVADAVPQVRSAGDGDDDRTAFWGAPRAPLALAVSADDGSTWPRRRLLADGDGYALSNNSRDGINRELSYPSLLVDGAGDLHVAFTHHRRAIRYLRAPAQLVGSDA
;
A
#
# COMPACT_ATOMS: atom_id res chain seq x y z
N MET A 1 -9.24 -8.44 6.65
CA MET A 1 -8.80 -7.09 6.26
C MET A 1 -7.61 -7.20 5.32
N ALA A 2 -7.56 -6.39 4.26
CA ALA A 2 -6.36 -6.23 3.45
C ALA A 2 -5.70 -4.88 3.78
N PHE A 3 -4.38 -4.87 3.93
CA PHE A 3 -3.62 -3.71 4.41
C PHE A 3 -2.17 -3.78 3.90
N ASN A 4 -1.48 -2.65 3.87
CA ASN A 4 -0.03 -2.68 3.70
C ASN A 4 0.61 -3.01 5.05
N ASP A 5 1.39 -4.10 5.15
CA ASP A 5 2.11 -4.45 6.38
C ASP A 5 3.40 -3.63 6.48
N SER A 6 3.20 -2.31 6.54
CA SER A 6 4.21 -1.27 6.55
C SER A 6 3.65 -0.01 7.21
N SER A 7 4.54 0.86 7.65
CA SER A 7 4.23 2.10 8.35
C SER A 7 5.31 3.14 8.11
N ARG A 8 5.18 4.32 8.74
CA ARG A 8 6.24 5.33 8.74
C ARG A 8 7.58 4.81 9.28
N ARG A 9 7.54 3.78 10.14
CA ARG A 9 8.74 3.21 10.78
C ARG A 9 9.61 2.42 9.80
N ASP A 10 9.02 2.02 8.67
CA ASP A 10 9.67 1.24 7.62
C ASP A 10 10.23 2.13 6.51
N ALA A 11 10.01 3.45 6.61
CA ALA A 11 10.45 4.42 5.63
C ALA A 11 11.90 4.84 5.87
N VAL A 12 12.70 4.88 4.81
CA VAL A 12 14.05 5.46 4.82
C VAL A 12 14.03 6.96 4.47
N ALA A 13 12.97 7.40 3.78
CA ALA A 13 12.80 8.77 3.35
C ALA A 13 11.30 9.14 3.30
N ARG A 14 11.02 10.43 3.23
CA ARG A 14 9.67 11.00 3.17
C ARG A 14 9.64 12.19 2.22
N ARG A 15 8.47 12.42 1.61
CA ARG A 15 8.27 13.60 0.76
C ARG A 15 8.11 14.85 1.62
N VAL A 16 8.60 15.97 1.09
CA VAL A 16 8.37 17.30 1.67
C VAL A 16 6.92 17.72 1.41
N SER A 17 6.40 17.44 0.22
CA SER A 17 5.02 17.73 -0.19
C SER A 17 4.46 16.60 -1.06
N LEU A 18 3.13 16.48 -1.11
CA LEU A 18 2.44 15.59 -2.05
C LEU A 18 2.37 16.18 -3.47
N TYR A 19 2.55 17.49 -3.62
CA TYR A 19 2.28 18.23 -4.87
C TYR A 19 3.51 18.91 -5.47
N ASP A 20 4.71 18.62 -4.96
CA ASP A 20 5.97 19.19 -5.47
C ASP A 20 6.27 18.84 -6.94
N GLU A 21 5.73 17.71 -7.42
CA GLU A 21 5.86 17.29 -8.82
C GLU A 21 4.65 17.65 -9.70
N ILE A 22 3.61 18.31 -9.15
CA ILE A 22 2.32 18.51 -9.82
C ILE A 22 2.02 20.00 -9.96
N ASP A 23 1.63 20.43 -11.16
CA ASP A 23 1.10 21.76 -11.44
C ASP A 23 -0.36 21.69 -11.92
N GLY A 24 -0.89 22.82 -12.41
CA GLY A 24 -2.26 22.91 -12.90
C GLY A 24 -2.56 22.04 -14.13
N GLN A 25 -1.56 21.44 -14.78
CA GLN A 25 -1.68 20.55 -15.95
C GLN A 25 -1.29 19.10 -15.66
N GLY A 26 -0.91 18.78 -14.42
CA GLY A 26 -0.58 17.44 -13.97
C GLY A 26 0.88 17.30 -13.55
N ILE A 27 1.47 16.12 -13.75
CA ILE A 27 2.88 15.89 -13.39
C ILE A 27 3.77 16.68 -14.34
N VAL A 28 4.59 17.56 -13.77
CA VAL A 28 5.56 18.37 -14.50
C VAL A 28 6.64 17.47 -15.09
N ALA A 29 6.96 17.66 -16.37
CA ALA A 29 8.02 16.91 -17.03
C ALA A 29 9.37 17.15 -16.32
N ASP A 30 10.15 16.09 -16.15
CA ASP A 30 11.44 16.10 -15.47
C ASP A 30 11.41 16.60 -14.01
N ALA A 31 10.24 16.68 -13.38
CA ALA A 31 10.13 17.01 -11.97
C ALA A 31 10.82 15.95 -11.10
N VAL A 32 11.63 16.44 -10.17
CA VAL A 32 12.28 15.61 -9.16
C VAL A 32 11.55 15.80 -7.84
N PRO A 33 10.96 14.73 -7.26
CA PRO A 33 10.30 14.83 -5.97
C PRO A 33 11.28 15.30 -4.91
N GLN A 34 10.81 16.17 -4.03
CA GLN A 34 11.58 16.71 -2.91
C GLN A 34 11.45 15.74 -1.74
N VAL A 35 12.55 15.05 -1.44
CA VAL A 35 12.60 13.99 -0.44
C VAL A 35 13.61 14.35 0.66
N ARG A 36 13.29 14.03 1.91
CA ARG A 36 14.19 14.14 3.07
C ARG A 36 14.25 12.84 3.84
N SER A 37 15.24 12.67 4.72
CA SER A 37 15.37 11.46 5.53
C SER A 37 14.17 11.32 6.48
N ALA A 38 13.72 10.08 6.70
CA ALA A 38 12.57 9.83 7.58
C ALA A 38 12.86 10.15 9.06
N GLY A 39 14.14 10.15 9.47
CA GLY A 39 14.60 10.42 10.84
C GLY A 39 14.97 11.88 11.14
N ASP A 40 14.88 12.78 10.15
CA ASP A 40 15.25 14.17 10.36
C ASP A 40 14.17 14.89 11.19
N GLY A 41 14.41 15.08 12.49
CA GLY A 41 13.93 16.22 13.30
C GLY A 41 12.42 16.55 13.32
N ASP A 42 11.53 15.58 13.19
CA ASP A 42 10.09 15.86 13.22
C ASP A 42 9.47 15.78 14.62
N ASP A 43 8.66 16.79 14.95
CA ASP A 43 7.58 16.69 15.91
C ASP A 43 6.56 15.66 15.39
N ASP A 44 6.13 14.72 16.24
CA ASP A 44 5.15 13.66 15.93
C ASP A 44 3.79 14.22 15.42
N ARG A 45 3.60 15.54 15.46
CA ARG A 45 2.42 16.26 14.96
C ARG A 45 2.48 16.67 13.49
N THR A 46 3.58 16.42 12.78
CA THR A 46 3.69 16.78 11.35
C THR A 46 3.15 15.67 10.44
N ALA A 47 2.53 16.04 9.32
CA ALA A 47 2.06 15.07 8.33
C ALA A 47 3.25 14.24 7.81
N PHE A 48 3.07 12.94 7.55
CA PHE A 48 4.09 12.08 6.95
C PHE A 48 3.69 11.71 5.52
N TRP A 49 4.48 12.13 4.53
CA TRP A 49 4.21 11.89 3.11
C TRP A 49 5.17 10.85 2.53
N GLY A 50 4.64 9.90 1.76
CA GLY A 50 5.44 8.85 1.12
C GLY A 50 5.70 7.62 2.00
N ALA A 51 4.79 7.30 2.92
CA ALA A 51 4.82 6.03 3.64
C ALA A 51 4.84 4.86 2.65
N PRO A 52 5.71 3.85 2.83
CA PRO A 52 5.78 2.69 1.96
C PRO A 52 4.42 2.00 1.87
N ARG A 53 4.02 1.63 0.66
CA ARG A 53 2.74 0.95 0.38
C ARG A 53 2.97 -0.44 -0.17
N ALA A 54 3.78 -1.23 0.53
CA ALA A 54 3.99 -2.65 0.32
C ALA A 54 4.73 -3.21 1.55
N PRO A 55 4.68 -4.53 1.80
CA PRO A 55 3.88 -5.52 1.07
C PRO A 55 2.38 -5.34 1.29
N LEU A 56 1.55 -5.83 0.36
CA LEU A 56 0.09 -5.95 0.56
C LEU A 56 -0.20 -7.30 1.21
N ALA A 57 -0.85 -7.29 2.37
CA ALA A 57 -1.16 -8.46 3.16
C ALA A 57 -2.66 -8.60 3.46
N LEU A 58 -3.08 -9.84 3.67
CA LEU A 58 -4.38 -10.21 4.23
C LEU A 58 -4.20 -10.58 5.69
N ALA A 59 -4.99 -9.97 6.57
CA ALA A 59 -5.17 -10.42 7.94
C ALA A 59 -6.57 -11.00 8.15
N VAL A 60 -6.68 -12.06 8.93
CA VAL A 60 -7.94 -12.75 9.26
C VAL A 60 -8.15 -12.74 10.77
N SER A 61 -9.33 -12.26 11.18
CA SER A 61 -9.82 -12.28 12.55
C SER A 61 -10.83 -13.42 12.72
N ALA A 62 -10.88 -14.02 13.92
CA ALA A 62 -11.91 -14.98 14.33
C ALA A 62 -12.78 -14.45 15.49
N ASP A 63 -12.52 -13.23 15.94
CA ASP A 63 -13.07 -12.58 17.13
C ASP A 63 -13.67 -11.21 16.78
N ASP A 64 -14.40 -11.18 15.66
CA ASP A 64 -15.10 -10.00 15.13
C ASP A 64 -14.24 -8.75 14.98
N GLY A 65 -12.97 -8.94 14.61
CA GLY A 65 -12.01 -7.89 14.35
C GLY A 65 -11.23 -7.41 15.57
N SER A 66 -11.38 -8.05 16.73
CA SER A 66 -10.64 -7.68 17.95
C SER A 66 -9.14 -7.98 17.82
N THR A 67 -8.78 -9.14 17.24
CA THR A 67 -7.39 -9.52 16.97
C THR A 67 -7.21 -10.03 15.54
N TRP A 68 -5.97 -9.95 15.07
CA TRP A 68 -5.59 -10.26 13.68
C TRP A 68 -4.32 -11.13 13.59
N PRO A 69 -4.29 -12.31 14.24
CA PRO A 69 -3.08 -13.12 14.37
C PRO A 69 -2.68 -13.81 13.05
N ARG A 70 -3.65 -14.14 12.19
CA ARG A 70 -3.41 -14.86 10.94
C ARG A 70 -3.15 -13.86 9.82
N ARG A 71 -1.93 -13.85 9.29
CA ARG A 71 -1.52 -13.00 8.18
C ARG A 71 -1.04 -13.82 6.98
N ARG A 72 -1.29 -13.33 5.77
CA ARG A 72 -0.85 -13.91 4.50
C ARG A 72 -0.39 -12.81 3.56
N LEU A 73 0.71 -13.02 2.87
CA LEU A 73 1.18 -12.09 1.83
C LEU A 73 0.29 -12.24 0.58
N LEU A 74 -0.26 -11.13 0.10
CA LEU A 74 -1.04 -11.09 -1.15
C LEU A 74 -0.17 -10.67 -2.33
N ALA A 75 0.66 -9.64 -2.13
CA ALA A 75 1.61 -9.17 -3.12
C ALA A 75 2.80 -8.49 -2.45
N ASP A 76 3.99 -8.86 -2.89
CA ASP A 76 5.25 -8.27 -2.43
C ASP A 76 5.61 -7.01 -3.24
N GLY A 77 6.52 -6.20 -2.72
CA GLY A 77 7.05 -5.01 -3.37
C GLY A 77 7.82 -4.12 -2.42
N ASP A 78 8.57 -3.16 -2.97
CA ASP A 78 9.30 -2.16 -2.19
C ASP A 78 8.40 -1.02 -1.69
N GLY A 79 7.20 -0.89 -2.26
CA GLY A 79 6.20 0.08 -1.84
C GLY A 79 6.61 1.52 -2.11
N TYR A 80 7.52 1.75 -3.06
CA TYR A 80 8.08 3.07 -3.33
C TYR A 80 6.97 4.08 -3.68
N ALA A 81 6.69 4.99 -2.75
CA ALA A 81 5.61 5.98 -2.83
C ALA A 81 6.13 7.44 -2.71
N LEU A 82 7.41 7.65 -3.07
CA LEU A 82 8.07 8.96 -2.96
C LEU A 82 7.90 9.85 -4.20
N SER A 83 7.16 9.38 -5.21
CA SER A 83 6.83 10.13 -6.43
C SER A 83 5.37 9.93 -6.79
N ASN A 84 4.77 10.91 -7.47
CA ASN A 84 3.47 10.75 -8.15
C ASN A 84 3.61 10.12 -9.54
N ASN A 85 4.81 9.98 -10.07
CA ASN A 85 5.04 9.45 -11.42
C ASN A 85 4.85 7.94 -11.48
N SER A 86 3.61 7.52 -11.69
CA SER A 86 3.27 6.14 -12.03
C SER A 86 3.42 5.82 -13.51
N ARG A 87 3.40 6.83 -14.40
CA ARG A 87 3.47 6.64 -15.85
C ARG A 87 4.76 5.92 -16.24
N ASP A 88 5.87 6.38 -15.69
CA ASP A 88 7.21 5.86 -15.98
C ASP A 88 7.63 4.76 -14.98
N GLY A 89 6.72 4.33 -14.11
CA GLY A 89 6.96 3.25 -13.15
C GLY A 89 7.83 3.63 -11.94
N ILE A 90 8.00 4.92 -11.67
CA ILE A 90 8.74 5.40 -10.50
C ILE A 90 7.95 5.09 -9.23
N ASN A 91 6.67 5.47 -9.18
CA ASN A 91 5.77 5.04 -8.12
C ASN A 91 5.46 3.54 -8.26
N ARG A 92 5.72 2.77 -7.20
CA ARG A 92 5.53 1.32 -7.11
C ARG A 92 4.65 0.95 -5.91
N GLU A 93 3.63 1.76 -5.65
CA GLU A 93 2.68 1.49 -4.56
C GLU A 93 1.71 0.35 -4.89
N LEU A 94 1.37 -0.44 -3.87
CA LEU A 94 0.24 -1.37 -3.89
C LEU A 94 -0.88 -0.76 -3.03
N SER A 95 -2.00 -0.39 -3.63
CA SER A 95 -2.98 0.49 -2.97
C SER A 95 -4.43 0.10 -3.23
N TYR A 96 -5.32 0.62 -2.38
CA TYR A 96 -6.78 0.52 -2.54
C TYR A 96 -7.29 -0.92 -2.75
N PRO A 97 -6.97 -1.87 -1.84
CA PRO A 97 -7.52 -3.21 -1.94
C PRO A 97 -9.04 -3.18 -1.71
N SER A 98 -9.75 -3.97 -2.51
CA SER A 98 -11.17 -4.30 -2.37
C SER A 98 -11.32 -5.81 -2.22
N LEU A 99 -12.21 -6.22 -1.32
CA LEU A 99 -12.42 -7.63 -0.97
C LEU A 99 -13.87 -8.02 -1.23
N LEU A 100 -14.07 -9.23 -1.77
CA LEU A 100 -15.38 -9.86 -1.93
C LEU A 100 -15.23 -11.35 -1.58
N VAL A 101 -16.16 -11.90 -0.82
CA VAL A 101 -16.27 -13.34 -0.60
C VAL A 101 -17.43 -13.86 -1.46
N ASP A 102 -17.20 -14.91 -2.24
CA ASP A 102 -18.23 -15.50 -3.09
C ASP A 102 -19.09 -16.54 -2.34
N GLY A 103 -20.07 -17.14 -3.03
CA GLY A 103 -20.95 -18.15 -2.44
C GLY A 103 -20.27 -19.48 -2.08
N ALA A 104 -19.06 -19.73 -2.59
CA ALA A 104 -18.24 -20.90 -2.23
C ALA A 104 -17.31 -20.61 -1.04
N GLY A 105 -17.25 -19.36 -0.58
CA GLY A 105 -16.37 -18.91 0.49
C GLY A 105 -14.98 -18.48 0.02
N ASP A 106 -14.74 -18.42 -1.29
CA ASP A 106 -13.46 -17.97 -1.82
C ASP A 106 -13.33 -16.45 -1.71
N LEU A 107 -12.11 -15.99 -1.44
CA LEU A 107 -11.80 -14.56 -1.34
C LEU A 107 -11.29 -14.02 -2.68
N HIS A 108 -11.99 -13.01 -3.17
CA HIS A 108 -11.62 -12.20 -4.31
C HIS A 108 -10.97 -10.92 -3.83
N VAL A 109 -9.80 -10.61 -4.36
CA VAL A 109 -9.05 -9.38 -4.04
C VAL A 109 -8.75 -8.63 -5.32
N ALA A 110 -9.14 -7.36 -5.38
CA ALA A 110 -8.70 -6.43 -6.43
C ALA A 110 -7.95 -5.26 -5.79
N PHE A 111 -6.87 -4.81 -6.41
CA PHE A 111 -6.09 -3.67 -5.89
C PHE A 111 -5.40 -2.91 -7.01
N THR A 112 -5.07 -1.64 -6.73
CA THR A 112 -4.28 -0.81 -7.62
C THR A 112 -2.82 -1.24 -7.56
N HIS A 113 -2.27 -1.65 -8.71
CA HIS A 113 -0.88 -2.05 -8.87
C HIS A 113 -0.10 -0.90 -9.53
N HIS A 114 0.77 -0.25 -8.75
CA HIS A 114 1.65 0.85 -9.15
C HIS A 114 0.91 2.07 -9.75
N ARG A 115 -0.40 2.19 -9.50
CA ARG A 115 -1.35 3.11 -10.16
C ARG A 115 -1.35 3.03 -11.69
N ARG A 116 -1.04 1.85 -12.23
CA ARG A 116 -1.02 1.58 -13.69
C ARG A 116 -2.06 0.56 -14.12
N ALA A 117 -2.47 -0.31 -13.21
CA ALA A 117 -3.46 -1.35 -13.47
C ALA A 117 -4.24 -1.71 -12.20
N ILE A 118 -5.38 -2.37 -12.40
CA ILE A 118 -6.06 -3.12 -11.34
C ILE A 118 -5.60 -4.57 -11.44
N ARG A 119 -4.94 -5.07 -10.39
CA ARG A 119 -4.56 -6.48 -10.28
C ARG A 119 -5.62 -7.23 -9.49
N TYR A 120 -5.95 -8.42 -9.95
CA TYR A 120 -6.93 -9.31 -9.34
C TYR A 120 -6.26 -10.62 -8.88
N LEU A 121 -6.68 -11.12 -7.72
CA LEU A 121 -6.28 -12.40 -7.15
C LEU A 121 -7.53 -13.11 -6.60
N ARG A 122 -7.55 -14.44 -6.70
CA ARG A 122 -8.51 -15.32 -6.02
C ARG A 122 -7.76 -16.22 -5.06
N ALA A 123 -8.20 -16.27 -3.80
CA ALA A 123 -7.71 -17.18 -2.80
C ALA A 123 -8.84 -18.16 -2.41
N PRO A 124 -8.62 -19.49 -2.53
CA PRO A 124 -9.57 -20.49 -2.06
C PRO A 124 -9.93 -20.29 -0.58
N ALA A 125 -11.16 -20.63 -0.20
CA ALA A 125 -11.67 -20.54 1.17
C ALA A 125 -10.72 -21.16 2.22
N GLN A 126 -10.07 -22.26 1.87
CA GLN A 126 -9.10 -22.98 2.71
C GLN A 126 -7.84 -22.17 3.03
N LEU A 127 -7.46 -21.20 2.18
CA LEU A 127 -6.33 -20.30 2.46
C LEU A 127 -6.73 -19.12 3.35
N VAL A 128 -8.03 -18.88 3.47
CA VAL A 128 -8.64 -17.79 4.23
C VAL A 128 -9.09 -18.30 5.62
N GLY A 129 -9.47 -19.57 5.75
CA GLY A 129 -9.92 -20.21 6.98
C GLY A 129 -9.22 -21.54 7.32
N SER A 130 -9.03 -21.77 8.63
CA SER A 130 -8.35 -22.90 9.35
C SER A 130 -6.82 -22.96 9.15
N ASP A 131 -6.00 -23.33 10.14
CA ASP A 131 -6.09 -24.51 11.03
C ASP A 131 -7.06 -24.38 12.22
N ALA A 132 -8.02 -25.31 12.26
CA ALA A 132 -8.62 -25.81 13.50
C ALA A 132 -7.89 -27.12 13.84
#